data_AF-G8C6I3-F1
#
_entry.id   AF-G8C6I3-F1
#
_cell.length_a   1.000
_cell.length_b   1.000
_cell.length_c   1.000
_cell.angle_alpha   90.00
_cell.angle_beta   90.00
_cell.angle_gamma   90.00
#
_symmetry.space_group_name_H-M   'P 1'
#
loop_
_entity.id
_entity.type
_entity.pdbx_description
1 polymer ?
#
loop_
_entity_poly.entity_id
_entity_poly.type
_entity_poly.pdbx_seq_one_letter_code
_entity_poly.pdbx_strand_id
1 'polypeptide(L)' 'DENLAYDIENQFHDFKLSKVWRDEHYVKIQVKGSVAPNSVTITNASGGLYLVEYPEGYVAYSKATEVT' A
#
# COMPACT_ATOMS: atom_id res chain seq x y z
N ASP A 1 11.39 4.71 4.01
CA ASP A 1 11.71 3.30 4.26
C ASP A 1 13.21 3.08 4.14
N GLU A 2 13.78 3.23 2.94
CA GLU A 2 15.22 3.05 2.71
C GLU A 2 16.14 3.92 3.61
N ASN A 3 15.84 5.22 3.76
CA ASN A 3 16.62 6.08 4.67
C ASN A 3 16.60 5.55 6.12
N LEU A 4 15.43 5.08 6.60
CA LEU A 4 15.32 4.51 7.94
C LEU A 4 16.11 3.19 8.05
N ALA A 5 16.13 2.38 6.99
CA ALA A 5 16.96 1.18 6.96
C ALA A 5 18.46 1.52 7.09
N TYR A 6 18.93 2.56 6.39
CA TYR A 6 20.31 3.06 6.56
C TYR A 6 20.57 3.63 7.95
N ASP A 7 19.61 4.35 8.52
CA ASP A 7 19.73 4.89 9.88
C ASP A 7 19.87 3.77 10.93
N ILE A 8 19.11 2.69 10.77
CA ILE A 8 19.18 1.51 11.65
C ILE A 8 20.49 0.73 11.44
N GLU A 9 20.91 0.55 10.19
CA GLU A 9 22.19 -0.10 9.87
C GLU A 9 23.37 0.64 10.53
N ASN A 10 23.39 1.97 10.45
CA ASN A 10 24.39 2.80 11.11
C ASN A 10 24.37 2.63 12.63
N GLN A 11 23.19 2.63 13.24
CA GLN A 11 23.06 2.37 14.69
C GLN A 11 23.59 0.98 15.08
N PHE A 12 23.36 -0.05 14.26
CA PHE A 12 23.90 -1.40 14.50
C PHE A 12 25.43 -1.44 14.43
N HIS A 13 26.04 -0.66 13.51
CA HIS A 13 27.47 -0.47 13.48
C HIS A 13 27.98 0.26 14.74
N ASP A 14 27.28 1.29 15.21
CA ASP A 14 27.63 2.03 16.43
C ASP A 14 27.54 1.17 17.69
N PHE A 15 26.59 0.22 17.73
CA PHE A 15 26.47 -0.78 18.80
C PHE A 15 27.53 -1.88 18.73
N LYS A 16 28.39 -1.87 17.70
CA LYS A 16 29.48 -2.85 17.51
C LYS A 16 28.99 -4.29 17.47
N LEU A 17 27.82 -4.52 16.83
CA LEU A 17 27.36 -5.88 16.56
C LEU A 17 28.40 -6.62 15.70
N SER A 18 28.56 -7.92 15.94
CA SER A 18 29.64 -8.70 15.30
C SER A 18 29.57 -8.72 13.78
N LYS A 19 28.36 -8.61 13.21
CA LYS A 19 28.14 -8.51 11.76
C LYS A 19 26.82 -7.80 11.49
N VAL A 20 26.84 -6.88 10.52
CA VAL A 20 25.68 -6.17 10.00
C VAL A 20 25.75 -6.27 8.47
N TRP A 21 24.63 -6.57 7.82
CA TRP A 21 24.56 -6.70 6.36
C TRP A 21 23.15 -6.41 5.87
N ARG A 22 23.03 -6.08 4.57
CA ARG A 22 21.76 -5.85 3.88
C ARG A 22 21.33 -7.13 3.16
N ASP A 23 20.03 -7.35 3.11
CA ASP A 23 19.41 -8.44 2.37
C ASP A 23 18.38 -7.86 1.40
N GLU A 24 18.75 -7.75 0.12
CA GLU A 24 17.98 -7.05 -0.91
C GLU A 24 17.08 -8.02 -1.69
N HIS A 25 15.80 -7.65 -1.86
CA HIS A 25 14.81 -8.45 -2.58
C HIS A 25 13.93 -7.59 -3.47
N TYR A 26 13.59 -8.10 -4.65
CA TYR A 26 12.59 -7.51 -5.54
C TYR A 26 11.29 -8.29 -5.46
N VAL A 27 10.27 -7.67 -4.86
CA VAL A 27 8.94 -8.28 -4.67
C VAL A 27 7.85 -7.42 -5.30
N LYS A 28 6.77 -8.06 -5.78
CA LYS A 28 5.61 -7.35 -6.31
C LYS A 28 4.71 -6.94 -5.16
N ILE A 29 4.59 -5.64 -4.90
CA ILE A 29 3.57 -5.05 -4.03
C ILE A 29 2.44 -4.46 -4.88
N GLN A 30 1.21 -4.45 -4.36
CA GLN A 30 0.12 -3.67 -4.94
C GLN A 30 -0.01 -2.36 -4.17
N VAL A 31 -0.18 -1.25 -4.88
CA VAL A 31 -0.50 0.06 -4.29
C VAL A 31 -1.82 0.58 -4.87
N LYS A 32 -2.41 1.59 -4.23
CA LYS A 32 -3.61 2.27 -4.74
C LYS A 32 -3.36 2.84 -6.14
N GLY A 33 -4.35 2.72 -7.02
CA GLY A 33 -4.30 3.31 -8.35
C GLY A 33 -4.20 4.84 -8.30
N SER A 34 -3.38 5.43 -9.16
CA SER A 34 -3.17 6.89 -9.23
C SER A 34 -4.14 7.61 -10.16
N VAL A 35 -4.71 6.89 -11.14
CA VAL A 35 -5.59 7.47 -12.17
C VAL A 35 -7.05 7.47 -11.72
N ALA A 36 -7.50 6.41 -11.06
CA ALA A 36 -8.86 6.26 -10.57
C ALA A 36 -8.84 5.80 -9.09
N PRO A 37 -9.48 6.54 -8.17
CA PRO A 37 -9.61 6.10 -6.79
C PRO A 37 -10.61 4.94 -6.70
N ASN A 38 -10.44 4.07 -5.70
CA ASN A 38 -11.48 3.15 -5.29
C ASN A 38 -12.70 3.94 -4.82
N SER A 39 -13.91 3.42 -5.05
CA SER A 39 -15.15 4.04 -4.60
C SER A 39 -16.15 3.00 -4.16
N VAL A 40 -17.05 3.40 -3.27
CA VAL A 40 -18.22 2.61 -2.85
C VAL A 40 -19.46 3.43 -3.18
N THR A 41 -20.39 2.84 -3.92
CA THR A 41 -21.64 3.48 -4.34
C THR A 41 -22.83 2.60 -4.03
N ILE A 42 -23.99 3.22 -3.78
CA ILE A 42 -25.28 2.54 -3.69
C ILE A 42 -26.03 2.83 -5.00
N THR A 43 -26.45 1.79 -5.69
CA THR A 43 -27.33 1.86 -6.86
C THR A 43 -28.78 1.58 -6.43
N ASN A 44 -29.72 2.42 -6.88
CA ASN A 44 -31.14 2.14 -6.71
C ASN A 44 -31.72 1.43 -7.95
N ALA A 45 -32.93 0.88 -7.83
CA ALA A 45 -33.58 0.13 -8.90
C ALA A 45 -33.86 0.97 -10.17
N SER A 46 -33.86 2.30 -10.08
CA SER A 46 -34.03 3.21 -11.20
C SER A 46 -32.70 3.70 -11.81
N GLY A 47 -31.56 3.16 -11.38
CA GLY A 47 -30.24 3.46 -11.93
C GLY A 47 -29.58 4.72 -11.36
N GLY A 48 -30.13 5.31 -10.30
CA GLY A 48 -29.51 6.40 -9.55
C GLY A 48 -28.32 5.89 -8.74
N LEU A 49 -27.21 6.63 -8.78
CA LEU A 49 -25.99 6.37 -8.03
C LEU A 49 -25.87 7.34 -6.85
N TYR A 50 -25.65 6.79 -5.66
CA TYR A 50 -25.29 7.55 -4.46
C TYR A 50 -23.87 7.18 -4.03
N LEU A 51 -22.95 8.14 -4.05
CA LEU A 51 -21.60 7.96 -3.57
C LEU A 51 -21.62 7.81 -2.04
N VAL A 52 -21.10 6.69 -1.54
CA VAL A 52 -20.89 6.45 -0.10
C VAL A 52 -19.54 7.04 0.30
N GLU A 53 -18.47 6.65 -0.37
CA GLU A 53 -17.12 7.13 -0.08
C GLU A 53 -16.12 6.87 -1.20
N TYR A 54 -14.99 7.60 -1.12
CA TYR A 54 -13.73 7.26 -1.77
C TYR A 54 -12.74 6.83 -0.69
N PRO A 55 -12.58 5.53 -0.38
CA PRO A 55 -11.72 5.10 0.70
C PRO A 55 -10.28 5.61 0.50
N GLU A 56 -9.70 6.22 1.54
CA GLU A 56 -8.32 6.70 1.50
C GLU A 56 -7.34 5.52 1.43
N GLY A 57 -7.57 4.51 2.28
CA GLY A 57 -6.86 3.24 2.28
C GLY A 57 -7.27 2.28 1.15
N TYR A 58 -6.58 1.15 1.06
CA TYR A 58 -6.86 0.08 0.11
C TYR A 58 -6.47 -1.28 0.72
N VAL A 59 -7.03 -2.36 0.18
CA VAL A 59 -6.63 -3.74 0.54
C VAL A 59 -5.64 -4.24 -0.50
N ALA A 60 -4.39 -4.48 -0.08
CA ALA A 60 -3.35 -4.96 -0.97
C ALA A 60 -3.66 -6.38 -1.50
N TYR A 61 -3.30 -6.59 -2.77
CA TYR A 61 -3.62 -7.76 -3.59
C TYR A 61 -5.12 -8.01 -3.83
N SER A 62 -5.98 -7.05 -3.51
CA SER A 62 -7.39 -7.12 -3.92
C SER A 62 -7.49 -7.15 -5.46
N LYS A 63 -8.49 -7.87 -5.97
CA LYS A 63 -8.74 -7.96 -7.40
C LYS A 63 -9.13 -6.57 -7.92
N ALA A 64 -8.39 -6.06 -8.91
CA ALA A 64 -8.73 -4.82 -9.59
C ALA A 64 -9.95 -5.05 -10.49
N THR A 65 -11.15 -4.80 -9.97
CA THR A 65 -12.42 -4.98 -10.66
C THR A 65 -13.52 -4.16 -9.97
N GLU A 66 -14.67 -4.05 -10.61
CA GLU A 66 -15.89 -3.46 -10.10
C GLU A 66 -16.96 -4.55 -10.08
N VAL A 67 -17.74 -4.62 -9.01
CA VAL A 67 -18.88 -5.53 -8.86
C VAL A 67 -20.07 -4.75 -8.28
N THR A 68 -21.29 -5.10 -8.69
CA THR A 68 -22.55 -4.48 -8.25
C THR A 68 -23.53 -5.57 -7.84
#